data_AF-H1XSM8-F1
#
_entry.id   AF-H1XSM8-F1
#
_cell.length_a   1.000
_cell.length_b   1.000
_cell.length_c   1.000
_cell.angle_alpha   90.00
_cell.angle_beta   90.00
_cell.angle_gamma   90.00
#
_symmetry.space_group_name_H-M   'P 1'
#
loop_
_entity.id
_entity.type
_entity.pdbx_description
1 polymer ?
#
loop_
_entity_poly.entity_id
_entity_poly.type
_entity_poly.pdbx_seq_one_letter_code
_entity_poly.pdbx_strand_id
1 'polypeptide(L)'
;MKTTNRVLVWDLPTRIFHWLFAGGFFVAAIFAFGFGEHSPFFSYHAIFGLIIFLIVVLRVLWGFIGTRYARFDSFTFSPKSVFEYLKGALRGDGNKYVGHNPGSAYAIFAMLIMMIGLGITGIMLGTGNEWVEELHEILAYAMISVVVLHIMGVLLHIIRHRENIIASMIHGKKEVEAHQAISSSRPIIGVIFLVLTGAWAWGLYANYDASIQSTRLPLIGTQLQIGEIENEDEPDQTEDHGYKDDHDEYHEDEECDD
;
A
#
# COMPACT_ATOMS: atom_id res chain seq x y z
N MET A 1 7.44 11.66 -40.95
CA MET A 1 6.83 11.76 -39.61
C MET A 1 6.34 10.38 -39.20
N LYS A 2 6.64 9.92 -37.98
CA LYS A 2 6.07 8.68 -37.44
C LYS A 2 4.59 8.92 -37.10
N THR A 3 3.70 8.10 -37.63
CA THR A 3 2.26 8.20 -37.38
C THR A 3 1.92 7.63 -36.00
N THR A 4 1.46 8.48 -35.09
CA THR A 4 1.00 8.07 -33.76
C THR A 4 -0.49 7.74 -33.79
N ASN A 5 -0.86 6.60 -33.22
CA ASN A 5 -2.24 6.14 -33.12
C ASN A 5 -2.58 5.78 -31.67
N ARG A 6 -3.87 5.80 -31.33
CA ARG A 6 -4.33 5.34 -30.01
C ARG A 6 -4.32 3.82 -29.95
N VAL A 7 -3.30 3.23 -29.34
CA VAL A 7 -3.10 1.78 -29.27
C VAL A 7 -3.12 1.24 -27.85
N LEU A 8 -3.42 -0.05 -27.71
CA LEU A 8 -3.48 -0.74 -26.42
C LEU A 8 -2.06 -0.95 -25.85
N VAL A 9 -1.84 -0.48 -24.62
CA VAL A 9 -0.56 -0.57 -23.89
C VAL A 9 -0.75 -1.34 -22.59
N TRP A 10 -1.79 -1.04 -21.82
CA TRP A 10 -2.06 -1.68 -20.53
C TRP A 10 -3.10 -2.78 -20.68
N ASP A 11 -2.75 -4.00 -20.28
CA ASP A 11 -3.69 -5.11 -20.19
C ASP A 11 -4.69 -4.94 -19.04
N LEU A 12 -5.79 -5.69 -19.09
CA LEU A 12 -6.87 -5.60 -18.10
C LEU A 12 -6.43 -6.04 -16.69
N PRO A 13 -5.69 -7.16 -16.51
CA PRO A 13 -5.21 -7.56 -15.18
C PRO A 13 -4.37 -6.48 -14.49
N THR A 14 -3.47 -5.80 -15.21
CA THR A 14 -2.65 -4.72 -14.65
C THR A 14 -3.51 -3.53 -14.22
N ARG A 15 -4.53 -3.17 -14.99
CA ARG A 15 -5.45 -2.07 -14.64
C ARG A 15 -6.31 -2.42 -13.42
N ILE A 16 -6.84 -3.65 -13.37
CA ILE A 16 -7.61 -4.15 -12.22
C ILE A 16 -6.74 -4.11 -10.96
N PHE A 17 -5.52 -4.68 -11.03
CA PHE A 17 -4.55 -4.61 -9.94
C PHE A 17 -4.36 -3.16 -9.46
N HIS A 18 -4.07 -2.24 -10.37
CA HIS A 18 -3.78 -0.84 -10.02
C HIS A 18 -4.93 -0.21 -9.22
N TRP A 19 -6.16 -0.32 -9.73
CA TRP A 19 -7.31 0.31 -9.07
C TRP A 19 -7.71 -0.37 -7.77
N LEU A 20 -7.62 -1.70 -7.69
CA LEU A 20 -7.88 -2.41 -6.44
C LEU A 20 -6.80 -2.16 -5.39
N PHE A 21 -5.52 -2.13 -5.79
CA PHE A 21 -4.42 -1.79 -4.90
C PHE A 21 -4.58 -0.36 -4.37
N ALA A 22 -4.79 0.62 -5.24
CA ALA A 22 -4.93 2.02 -4.83
C ALA A 22 -6.17 2.25 -3.94
N GLY A 23 -7.33 1.71 -4.33
CA GLY A 23 -8.56 1.83 -3.56
C GLY A 23 -8.49 1.07 -2.24
N GLY A 24 -8.02 -0.17 -2.27
CA GLY A 24 -7.85 -0.99 -1.06
C GLY A 24 -6.86 -0.35 -0.09
N PHE A 25 -5.71 0.12 -0.57
CA PHE A 25 -4.71 0.80 0.28
C PHE A 25 -5.28 2.06 0.91
N PHE A 26 -6.01 2.87 0.14
CA PHE A 26 -6.64 4.09 0.67
C PHE A 26 -7.67 3.77 1.76
N VAL A 27 -8.50 2.74 1.56
CA VAL A 27 -9.48 2.30 2.57
C VAL A 27 -8.77 1.73 3.80
N ALA A 28 -7.76 0.88 3.63
CA ALA A 28 -6.96 0.34 4.75
C ALA A 28 -6.29 1.44 5.56
N ALA A 29 -5.78 2.49 4.90
CA ALA A 29 -5.20 3.65 5.57
C ALA A 29 -6.25 4.46 6.34
N ILE A 30 -7.46 4.68 5.77
CA ILE A 30 -8.55 5.34 6.50
C ILE A 30 -8.88 4.58 7.78
N PHE A 31 -8.94 3.25 7.74
CA PHE A 31 -9.23 2.48 8.94
C PHE A 31 -8.11 2.51 9.97
N ALA A 32 -6.84 2.49 9.55
CA ALA A 32 -5.70 2.60 10.47
C ALA A 32 -5.57 3.97 11.13
N PHE A 33 -5.71 5.06 10.38
CA PHE A 33 -5.45 6.41 10.90
C PHE A 33 -6.72 7.13 11.38
N GLY A 34 -7.90 6.66 10.96
CA GLY A 34 -9.19 7.26 11.31
C GLY A 34 -9.85 6.66 12.54
N PHE A 35 -9.40 5.48 12.99
CA PHE A 35 -9.95 4.76 14.14
C PHE A 35 -8.79 4.26 15.01
N GLY A 36 -8.92 4.35 16.33
CA GLY A 36 -7.93 3.80 17.26
C GLY A 36 -7.89 2.27 17.22
N GLU A 37 -6.80 1.67 17.67
CA GLU A 37 -6.55 0.22 17.63
C GLU A 37 -7.58 -0.61 18.42
N HIS A 38 -8.11 -0.06 19.52
CA HIS A 38 -9.20 -0.67 20.29
C HIS A 38 -10.57 -0.54 19.61
N SER A 39 -10.69 0.20 18.51
CA SER A 39 -11.95 0.34 17.80
C SER A 39 -12.30 -0.95 17.04
N PRO A 40 -13.57 -1.42 17.10
CA PRO A 40 -14.01 -2.52 16.25
C PRO A 40 -13.81 -2.27 14.75
N PHE A 41 -13.74 -1.00 14.34
CA PHE A 41 -13.48 -0.60 12.96
C PHE A 41 -12.01 -0.81 12.55
N PHE A 42 -11.08 -0.91 13.49
CA PHE A 42 -9.67 -1.17 13.19
C PHE A 42 -9.49 -2.51 12.47
N SER A 43 -10.31 -3.52 12.78
CA SER A 43 -10.28 -4.82 12.10
C SER A 43 -10.42 -4.74 10.57
N TYR A 44 -11.07 -3.69 10.04
CA TYR A 44 -11.13 -3.47 8.60
C TYR A 44 -9.78 -3.08 7.99
N HIS A 45 -8.90 -2.39 8.73
CA HIS A 45 -7.52 -2.14 8.28
C HIS A 45 -6.83 -3.46 7.91
N ALA A 46 -6.86 -4.43 8.83
CA ALA A 46 -6.26 -5.75 8.63
C ALA A 46 -6.95 -6.54 7.51
N ILE A 47 -8.29 -6.54 7.43
CA ILE A 47 -9.03 -7.22 6.35
C ILE A 47 -8.63 -6.67 4.97
N PHE A 48 -8.62 -5.34 4.79
CA PHE A 48 -8.19 -4.75 3.53
C PHE A 48 -6.70 -4.99 3.27
N GLY A 49 -5.85 -4.96 4.29
CA GLY A 49 -4.44 -5.34 4.19
C GLY A 49 -4.24 -6.75 3.62
N LEU A 50 -4.98 -7.74 4.14
CA LEU A 50 -4.94 -9.13 3.68
C LEU A 50 -5.48 -9.29 2.24
N ILE A 51 -6.48 -8.51 1.84
CA ILE A 51 -6.99 -8.48 0.46
C ILE A 51 -5.92 -7.93 -0.48
N ILE A 52 -5.31 -6.78 -0.14
CA ILE A 52 -4.26 -6.16 -0.94
C ILE A 52 -3.05 -7.08 -1.05
N PHE A 53 -2.68 -7.78 0.02
CA PHE A 53 -1.57 -8.72 0.03
C PHE A 53 -1.76 -9.81 -1.04
N LEU A 54 -2.95 -10.44 -1.11
CA LEU A 54 -3.24 -11.39 -2.19
C LEU A 54 -3.15 -10.75 -3.57
N ILE A 55 -3.74 -9.55 -3.74
CA ILE A 55 -3.74 -8.82 -5.01
C ILE A 55 -2.30 -8.54 -5.48
N VAL A 56 -1.38 -8.21 -4.56
CA VAL A 56 0.04 -8.06 -4.83
C VAL A 56 0.69 -9.38 -5.22
N VAL A 57 0.40 -10.49 -4.54
CA VAL A 57 0.89 -11.82 -4.93
C VAL A 57 0.46 -12.14 -6.37
N LEU A 58 -0.82 -11.95 -6.70
CA LEU A 58 -1.34 -12.15 -8.06
C LEU A 58 -0.62 -11.24 -9.08
N ARG A 59 -0.32 -10.00 -8.69
CA ARG A 59 0.41 -9.06 -9.56
C ARG A 59 1.84 -9.48 -9.79
N VAL A 60 2.53 -9.98 -8.76
CA VAL A 60 3.90 -10.51 -8.86
C VAL A 60 3.93 -11.68 -9.83
N LEU A 61 2.99 -12.63 -9.70
CA LEU A 61 2.83 -13.73 -10.65
C LEU A 61 2.60 -13.21 -12.08
N TRP A 62 1.71 -12.24 -12.26
CA TRP A 62 1.47 -11.59 -13.56
C TRP A 62 2.70 -10.83 -14.09
N GLY A 63 3.60 -10.38 -13.19
CA GLY A 63 4.86 -9.73 -13.54
C GLY A 63 5.89 -10.66 -14.20
N PHE A 64 5.69 -11.97 -14.14
CA PHE A 64 6.55 -12.93 -14.85
C PHE A 64 5.94 -13.39 -16.18
N ILE A 65 4.63 -13.68 -16.20
CA ILE A 65 3.96 -14.31 -17.36
C ILE A 65 3.06 -13.37 -18.18
N GLY A 66 2.91 -12.11 -17.77
CA GLY A 66 1.96 -11.16 -18.34
C GLY A 66 2.31 -10.63 -19.73
N THR A 67 1.61 -9.57 -20.15
CA THR A 67 1.89 -8.92 -21.44
C THR A 67 3.17 -8.08 -21.40
N ARG A 68 3.62 -7.59 -22.57
CA ARG A 68 4.89 -6.87 -22.76
C ARG A 68 5.18 -5.84 -21.66
N TYR A 69 4.22 -4.99 -21.31
CA TYR A 69 4.41 -3.91 -20.34
C TYR A 69 4.02 -4.29 -18.90
N ALA A 70 3.47 -5.48 -18.69
CA ALA A 70 3.17 -6.00 -17.35
C ALA A 70 4.36 -6.73 -16.73
N ARG A 71 5.26 -7.27 -17.57
CA ARG A 71 6.38 -8.07 -17.10
C ARG A 71 7.50 -7.23 -16.51
N PHE A 72 8.19 -7.78 -15.50
CA PHE A 72 9.32 -7.13 -14.83
C PHE A 72 10.52 -6.92 -15.76
N ASP A 73 10.66 -7.72 -16.81
CA ASP A 73 11.70 -7.56 -17.84
C ASP A 73 11.57 -6.27 -18.68
N SER A 74 10.39 -5.64 -18.66
CA SER A 74 10.13 -4.38 -19.37
C SER A 74 10.54 -3.14 -18.59
N PHE A 75 10.89 -3.30 -17.30
CA PHE A 75 11.27 -2.21 -16.42
C PHE A 75 12.73 -1.85 -16.61
N THR A 76 13.03 -0.55 -16.58
CA THR A 76 14.39 -0.04 -16.70
C THR A 76 14.88 0.45 -15.34
N PHE A 77 15.93 -0.19 -14.83
CA PHE A 77 16.60 0.18 -13.58
C PHE A 77 17.96 0.78 -13.90
N SER A 78 17.96 2.06 -14.24
CA SER A 78 19.19 2.82 -14.41
C SER A 78 19.10 4.04 -13.49
N PRO A 79 19.92 4.10 -12.41
CA PRO A 79 19.93 5.25 -11.50
C PRO A 79 20.17 6.57 -12.23
N LYS A 80 21.04 6.54 -13.25
CA LYS A 80 21.29 7.68 -14.14
C LYS A 80 20.01 8.09 -14.90
N SER A 81 19.26 7.12 -15.40
CA SER A 81 18.01 7.38 -16.13
C SER A 81 16.90 7.91 -15.24
N VAL A 82 16.87 7.59 -13.94
CA VAL A 82 15.95 8.22 -12.98
C VAL A 82 16.30 9.68 -12.78
N PHE A 83 17.58 9.99 -12.53
CA PHE A 83 18.02 11.37 -12.35
C PHE A 83 17.79 12.20 -13.62
N GLU A 84 18.11 11.66 -14.79
CA GLU A 84 17.83 12.29 -16.09
C GLU A 84 16.34 12.46 -16.34
N TYR A 85 15.51 11.47 -15.97
CA TYR A 85 14.05 11.57 -16.07
C TYR A 85 13.50 12.67 -15.16
N LEU A 86 13.92 12.73 -13.90
CA LEU A 86 13.46 13.77 -12.96
C LEU A 86 13.90 15.17 -13.42
N LYS A 87 15.17 15.32 -13.80
CA LYS A 87 15.71 16.58 -14.33
C LYS A 87 14.99 17.00 -15.61
N GLY A 88 14.74 16.06 -16.52
CA GLY A 88 14.03 16.29 -17.77
C GLY A 88 12.54 16.55 -17.58
N ALA A 89 11.90 15.97 -16.56
CA ALA A 89 10.52 16.27 -16.19
C ALA A 89 10.38 17.69 -15.61
N LEU A 90 11.35 18.13 -14.81
CA LEU A 90 11.39 19.51 -14.27
C LEU A 90 11.66 20.55 -15.36
N ARG A 91 12.53 20.23 -16.33
CA ARG A 91 12.82 21.10 -17.49
C ARG A 91 11.75 21.00 -18.58
N GLY A 92 11.03 19.89 -18.61
CA GLY A 92 10.09 19.40 -19.63
C GLY A 92 10.63 19.26 -21.04
N ASP A 93 11.86 18.81 -21.14
CA ASP A 93 12.48 18.25 -22.35
C ASP A 93 12.61 16.71 -22.27
N GLY A 94 12.00 16.08 -21.25
CA GLY A 94 12.17 14.66 -20.95
C GLY A 94 11.67 13.69 -22.04
N ASN A 95 12.39 12.59 -22.20
CA ASN A 95 12.06 11.49 -23.11
C ASN A 95 10.64 10.94 -22.86
N LYS A 96 9.91 10.63 -23.94
CA LYS A 96 8.61 9.95 -23.85
C LYS A 96 8.79 8.45 -23.63
N TYR A 97 8.14 7.91 -22.60
CA TYR A 97 8.11 6.48 -22.29
C TYR A 97 6.74 5.88 -22.58
N VAL A 98 6.71 4.77 -23.34
CA VAL A 98 5.45 4.11 -23.73
C VAL A 98 4.85 3.33 -22.56
N GLY A 99 5.63 2.46 -21.92
CA GLY A 99 5.25 1.73 -20.72
C GLY A 99 5.57 2.54 -19.47
N HIS A 100 6.39 1.95 -18.59
CA HIS A 100 6.88 2.59 -17.39
C HIS A 100 8.04 3.55 -17.70
N ASN A 101 8.03 4.72 -17.06
CA ASN A 101 9.21 5.58 -16.99
C ASN A 101 10.10 5.17 -15.80
N PRO A 102 11.39 5.57 -15.77
CA PRO A 102 12.31 5.19 -14.70
C PRO A 102 11.80 5.56 -13.30
N GLY A 103 11.21 6.75 -13.10
CA GLY A 103 10.64 7.13 -11.79
C GLY A 103 9.52 6.18 -11.33
N SER A 104 8.60 5.85 -12.24
CA SER A 104 7.51 4.90 -11.97
C SER A 104 8.00 3.48 -11.73
N ALA A 105 9.11 3.06 -12.36
CA ALA A 105 9.70 1.74 -12.14
C ALA A 105 10.17 1.56 -10.69
N TYR A 106 10.88 2.56 -10.15
CA TYR A 106 11.32 2.55 -8.76
C TYR A 106 10.15 2.62 -7.78
N ALA A 107 9.16 3.50 -8.03
CA ALA A 107 7.97 3.59 -7.20
C ALA A 107 7.19 2.27 -7.16
N ILE A 108 6.99 1.60 -8.32
CA ILE A 108 6.28 0.32 -8.40
C ILE A 108 7.02 -0.75 -7.59
N PHE A 109 8.33 -0.89 -7.75
CA PHE A 109 9.09 -1.91 -7.02
C PHE A 109 9.14 -1.62 -5.52
N ALA A 110 9.32 -0.36 -5.11
CA ALA A 110 9.26 0.04 -3.72
C ALA A 110 7.90 -0.32 -3.10
N MET A 111 6.78 0.05 -3.74
CA MET A 111 5.44 -0.29 -3.26
C MET A 111 5.18 -1.81 -3.25
N LEU A 112 5.64 -2.56 -4.26
CA LEU A 112 5.45 -4.03 -4.25
C LEU A 112 6.22 -4.69 -3.10
N ILE A 113 7.48 -4.29 -2.88
CA ILE A 113 8.33 -4.84 -1.81
C ILE A 113 7.76 -4.47 -0.44
N MET A 114 7.44 -3.19 -0.23
CA MET A 114 6.88 -2.71 1.03
C MET A 114 5.53 -3.37 1.33
N MET A 115 4.65 -3.55 0.33
CA MET A 115 3.36 -4.19 0.56
C MET A 115 3.51 -5.69 0.89
N ILE A 116 4.49 -6.37 0.28
CA ILE A 116 4.81 -7.75 0.68
C ILE A 116 5.27 -7.77 2.14
N GLY A 117 6.15 -6.84 2.54
CA GLY A 117 6.58 -6.68 3.93
C GLY A 117 5.41 -6.45 4.87
N LEU A 118 4.54 -5.46 4.59
CA LEU A 118 3.34 -5.15 5.37
C LEU A 118 2.39 -6.33 5.49
N GLY A 119 2.17 -7.09 4.41
CA GLY A 119 1.32 -8.27 4.47
C GLY A 119 1.91 -9.40 5.32
N ILE A 120 3.23 -9.60 5.27
CA ILE A 120 3.92 -10.59 6.12
C ILE A 120 3.87 -10.16 7.59
N THR A 121 4.27 -8.93 7.91
CA THR A 121 4.27 -8.43 9.29
C THR A 121 2.85 -8.34 9.83
N GLY A 122 1.85 -7.96 9.03
CA GLY A 122 0.44 -7.96 9.45
C GLY A 122 -0.10 -9.35 9.77
N ILE A 123 0.28 -10.39 9.01
CA ILE A 123 -0.05 -11.78 9.35
C ILE A 123 0.65 -12.19 10.65
N MET A 124 1.92 -11.82 10.84
CA MET A 124 2.68 -12.13 12.05
C MET A 124 2.06 -11.48 13.29
N LEU A 125 1.71 -10.20 13.23
CA LEU A 125 0.97 -9.50 14.30
C LEU A 125 -0.31 -10.24 14.64
N GLY A 126 -1.10 -10.62 13.64
CA GLY A 126 -2.32 -11.38 13.88
C GLY A 126 -2.13 -12.78 14.46
N THR A 127 -0.91 -13.33 14.41
CA THR A 127 -0.55 -14.57 15.12
C THR A 127 0.04 -14.34 16.52
N GLY A 128 0.03 -13.11 17.04
CA GLY A 128 0.52 -12.75 18.37
C GLY A 128 2.02 -12.43 18.42
N ASN A 129 2.59 -11.98 17.31
CA ASN A 129 4.02 -11.70 17.21
C ASN A 129 4.28 -10.18 17.23
N GLU A 130 4.33 -9.59 18.42
CA GLU A 130 4.36 -8.14 18.62
C GLU A 130 5.67 -7.47 18.22
N TRP A 131 6.82 -8.16 18.25
CA TRP A 131 8.13 -7.55 17.90
C TRP A 131 8.23 -7.02 16.46
N VAL A 132 7.31 -7.38 15.56
CA VAL A 132 7.26 -6.84 14.19
C VAL A 132 6.36 -5.60 14.05
N GLU A 133 5.75 -5.15 15.13
CA GLU A 133 4.85 -3.97 15.13
C GLU A 133 5.59 -2.72 14.66
N GLU A 134 6.73 -2.41 15.29
CA GLU A 134 7.58 -1.27 14.90
C GLU A 134 7.99 -1.37 13.42
N LEU A 135 8.31 -2.57 12.94
CA LEU A 135 8.64 -2.79 11.53
C LEU A 135 7.43 -2.56 10.62
N HIS A 136 6.24 -3.01 11.02
CA HIS A 136 4.99 -2.78 10.28
C HIS A 136 4.69 -1.28 10.18
N GLU A 137 4.81 -0.55 11.29
CA GLU A 137 4.60 0.89 11.35
C GLU A 137 5.60 1.66 10.46
N ILE A 138 6.90 1.34 10.56
CA ILE A 138 7.95 1.94 9.71
C ILE A 138 7.65 1.68 8.23
N LEU A 139 7.27 0.45 7.86
CA LEU A 139 6.91 0.10 6.49
C LEU A 139 5.66 0.87 6.03
N ALA A 140 4.68 1.09 6.92
CA ALA A 140 3.45 1.80 6.60
C ALA A 140 3.72 3.28 6.30
N TYR A 141 4.48 3.98 7.15
CA TYR A 141 4.87 5.37 6.89
C TYR A 141 5.76 5.52 5.66
N ALA A 142 6.68 4.57 5.44
CA ALA A 142 7.49 4.54 4.23
C ALA A 142 6.63 4.34 2.97
N MET A 143 5.66 3.42 3.01
CA MET A 143 4.70 3.19 1.93
C MET A 143 3.90 4.46 1.60
N ILE A 144 3.33 5.12 2.61
CA ILE A 144 2.57 6.37 2.43
C ILE A 144 3.45 7.43 1.76
N SER A 145 4.70 7.58 2.20
CA SER A 145 5.66 8.50 1.61
C SER A 145 5.88 8.21 0.12
N VAL A 146 6.08 6.94 -0.24
CA VAL A 146 6.25 6.53 -1.64
C VAL A 146 4.97 6.76 -2.46
N VAL A 147 3.79 6.49 -1.90
CA VAL A 147 2.48 6.73 -2.55
C VAL A 147 2.29 8.23 -2.83
N VAL A 148 2.59 9.10 -1.86
CA VAL A 148 2.53 10.56 -2.06
C VAL A 148 3.48 11.00 -3.17
N LEU A 149 4.74 10.55 -3.13
CA LEU A 149 5.72 10.84 -4.19
C LEU A 149 5.28 10.32 -5.56
N HIS A 150 4.65 9.15 -5.61
CA HIS A 150 4.10 8.58 -6.83
C HIS A 150 2.99 9.47 -7.41
N ILE A 151 2.03 9.88 -6.59
CA ILE A 151 0.92 10.77 -7.00
C ILE A 151 1.47 12.11 -7.48
N MET A 152 2.44 12.71 -6.77
CA MET A 152 3.12 13.94 -7.21
C MET A 152 3.79 13.75 -8.57
N GLY A 153 4.47 12.62 -8.81
CA GLY A 153 5.07 12.28 -10.09
C GLY A 153 4.05 12.14 -11.22
N VAL A 154 2.89 11.55 -10.94
CA VAL A 154 1.75 11.45 -11.87
C VAL A 154 1.23 12.84 -12.23
N LEU A 155 1.01 13.72 -11.24
CA LEU A 155 0.55 15.09 -11.48
C LEU A 155 1.57 15.90 -12.30
N LEU A 156 2.85 15.82 -11.95
CA LEU A 156 3.93 16.47 -12.70
C LEU A 156 3.95 16.01 -14.16
N HIS A 157 3.77 14.70 -14.40
CA HIS A 157 3.72 14.15 -15.75
C HIS A 157 2.51 14.68 -16.53
N ILE A 158 1.32 14.72 -15.93
CA ILE A 158 0.10 15.24 -16.57
C ILE A 158 0.30 16.72 -16.96
N ILE A 159 0.84 17.54 -16.04
CA ILE A 159 1.04 18.96 -16.26
C ILE A 159 2.09 19.20 -17.35
N ARG A 160 3.24 18.50 -17.29
CA ARG A 160 4.37 18.79 -18.18
C ARG A 160 4.24 18.16 -19.56
N HIS A 161 3.75 16.92 -19.63
CA HIS A 161 3.60 16.20 -20.90
C HIS A 161 2.22 16.37 -21.53
N ARG A 162 1.25 16.96 -20.82
CA ARG A 162 -0.15 17.13 -21.27
C ARG A 162 -0.79 15.82 -21.74
N GLU A 163 -0.36 14.71 -21.15
CA GLU A 163 -0.87 13.36 -21.44
C GLU A 163 -1.76 12.90 -20.29
N ASN A 164 -2.99 12.47 -20.61
CA ASN A 164 -3.91 11.93 -19.61
C ASN A 164 -3.57 10.47 -19.29
N ILE A 165 -2.59 10.28 -18.42
CA ILE A 165 -2.13 8.95 -17.98
C ILE A 165 -3.15 8.24 -17.09
N ILE A 166 -4.00 8.97 -16.38
CA ILE A 166 -5.10 8.38 -15.57
C ILE A 166 -6.11 7.70 -16.49
N ALA A 167 -6.54 8.37 -17.56
CA ALA A 167 -7.44 7.76 -18.55
C ALA A 167 -6.81 6.51 -19.18
N SER A 168 -5.49 6.51 -19.40
CA SER A 168 -4.78 5.33 -19.89
C SER A 168 -4.91 4.12 -18.95
N MET A 169 -5.06 4.32 -17.64
CA MET A 169 -5.32 3.24 -16.69
C MET A 169 -6.78 2.79 -16.63
N ILE A 170 -7.70 3.52 -17.28
CA ILE A 170 -9.11 3.11 -17.42
C ILE A 170 -9.28 2.30 -18.70
N HIS A 171 -8.95 2.89 -19.85
CA HIS A 171 -9.17 2.27 -21.16
C HIS A 171 -7.97 1.48 -21.69
N GLY A 172 -6.78 1.61 -21.07
CA GLY A 172 -5.57 0.88 -21.42
C GLY A 172 -4.80 1.36 -22.64
N LYS A 173 -5.18 2.50 -23.23
CA LYS A 173 -4.63 2.94 -24.53
C LYS A 173 -3.73 4.16 -24.35
N LYS A 174 -2.72 4.32 -25.20
CA LYS A 174 -1.88 5.53 -25.30
C LYS A 174 -1.68 5.90 -26.77
N GLU A 175 -1.35 7.16 -27.04
CA GLU A 175 -1.04 7.66 -28.39
C GLU A 175 0.43 7.43 -28.73
N VAL A 176 0.72 6.30 -29.38
CA VAL A 176 2.10 5.86 -29.69
C VAL A 176 2.14 5.14 -31.05
N GLU A 177 3.31 4.67 -31.47
CA GLU A 177 3.43 3.96 -32.76
C GLU A 177 2.76 2.57 -32.73
N ALA A 178 2.18 2.15 -33.85
CA ALA A 178 1.37 0.92 -33.92
C ALA A 178 2.14 -0.35 -33.50
N HIS A 179 3.44 -0.43 -33.79
CA HIS A 179 4.28 -1.59 -33.43
C HIS A 179 4.49 -1.76 -31.91
N GLN A 180 4.17 -0.73 -31.14
CA GLN A 180 4.31 -0.71 -29.68
C GLN A 180 3.07 -1.28 -28.98
N ALA A 181 1.98 -1.54 -29.70
CA ALA A 181 0.76 -2.12 -29.16
C ALA A 181 0.97 -3.54 -28.60
N ILE A 182 0.26 -3.88 -27.53
CA ILE A 182 0.09 -5.27 -27.10
C ILE A 182 -1.01 -5.94 -27.94
N SER A 183 -0.92 -7.26 -28.12
CA SER A 183 -1.85 -8.03 -28.96
C SER A 183 -3.24 -8.21 -28.36
N SER A 184 -3.36 -8.21 -27.03
CA SER A 184 -4.63 -8.43 -26.33
C SER A 184 -4.61 -7.83 -24.93
N SER A 185 -5.78 -7.39 -24.44
CA SER A 185 -5.96 -6.92 -23.07
C SER A 185 -6.09 -8.08 -22.07
N ARG A 186 -6.07 -9.34 -22.52
CA ARG A 186 -6.20 -10.55 -21.67
C ARG A 186 -7.46 -10.51 -20.75
N PRO A 187 -8.67 -10.31 -21.30
CA PRO A 187 -9.87 -10.09 -20.48
C PRO A 187 -10.24 -11.29 -19.59
N ILE A 188 -10.07 -12.52 -20.08
CA ILE A 188 -10.34 -13.74 -19.30
C ILE A 188 -9.47 -13.79 -18.04
N ILE A 189 -8.18 -13.44 -18.15
CA ILE A 189 -7.28 -13.38 -16.99
C ILE A 189 -7.72 -12.26 -16.03
N GLY A 190 -8.21 -11.13 -16.55
CA GLY A 190 -8.76 -10.06 -15.71
C GLY A 190 -9.98 -10.52 -14.90
N VAL A 191 -10.87 -11.32 -15.51
CA VAL A 191 -12.01 -11.92 -14.79
C VAL A 191 -11.54 -12.92 -13.74
N ILE A 192 -10.58 -13.80 -14.08
CA ILE A 192 -9.99 -14.73 -13.10
C ILE A 192 -9.37 -13.97 -11.93
N PHE A 193 -8.65 -12.88 -12.18
CA PHE A 193 -8.07 -12.03 -11.15
C PHE A 193 -9.15 -11.50 -10.17
N LEU A 194 -10.28 -11.01 -10.70
CA LEU A 194 -11.40 -10.53 -9.88
C LEU A 194 -12.07 -11.65 -9.09
N VAL A 195 -12.27 -12.82 -9.71
CA VAL A 195 -12.86 -13.98 -9.05
C VAL A 195 -11.99 -14.45 -7.89
N LEU A 196 -10.68 -14.56 -8.09
CA LEU A 196 -9.74 -14.96 -7.03
C LEU A 196 -9.73 -13.94 -5.88
N THR A 197 -9.67 -12.66 -6.21
CA THR A 197 -9.72 -11.57 -5.22
C THR A 197 -11.04 -11.58 -4.44
N GLY A 198 -12.16 -11.72 -5.14
CA GLY A 198 -13.49 -11.74 -4.55
C GLY A 198 -13.73 -12.97 -3.68
N ALA A 199 -13.28 -14.15 -4.13
CA ALA A 199 -13.36 -15.39 -3.35
C ALA A 199 -12.53 -15.31 -2.07
N TRP A 200 -11.36 -14.67 -2.12
CA TRP A 200 -10.53 -14.43 -0.95
C TRP A 200 -11.17 -13.45 0.03
N ALA A 201 -11.65 -12.30 -0.46
CA ALA A 201 -12.35 -11.31 0.35
C ALA A 201 -13.60 -11.90 1.00
N TRP A 202 -14.39 -12.67 0.23
CA TRP A 202 -15.54 -13.41 0.76
C TRP A 202 -15.13 -14.43 1.82
N GLY A 203 -14.04 -15.17 1.60
CA GLY A 203 -13.51 -16.11 2.58
C GLY A 203 -13.12 -15.44 3.90
N LEU A 204 -12.43 -14.29 3.84
CA LEU A 204 -12.09 -13.52 5.04
C LEU A 204 -13.33 -13.03 5.77
N TYR A 205 -14.32 -12.50 5.03
CA TYR A 205 -15.58 -12.03 5.60
C TYR A 205 -16.41 -13.16 6.22
N ALA A 206 -16.54 -14.29 5.53
CA ALA A 206 -17.31 -15.44 6.01
C ALA A 206 -16.69 -16.11 7.25
N ASN A 207 -15.39 -15.95 7.46
CA ASN A 207 -14.68 -16.44 8.65
C ASN A 207 -14.43 -15.35 9.70
N TYR A 208 -14.89 -14.12 9.48
CA TYR A 208 -14.70 -13.02 10.42
C TYR A 208 -15.71 -13.13 11.57
N ASP A 209 -15.20 -13.18 12.79
CA ASP A 209 -15.98 -13.13 14.01
C ASP A 209 -15.78 -11.76 14.67
N ALA A 210 -16.83 -10.93 14.62
CA ALA A 210 -16.81 -9.58 15.17
C ALA A 210 -16.76 -9.54 16.70
N SER A 211 -17.20 -10.62 17.39
CA SER A 211 -17.21 -10.67 18.85
C SER A 211 -15.81 -10.79 19.44
N ILE A 212 -14.94 -11.49 18.72
CA ILE A 212 -13.54 -11.71 19.11
C ILE A 212 -12.55 -11.03 18.17
N GLN A 213 -13.03 -10.20 17.25
CA GLN A 213 -12.24 -9.51 16.21
C GLN A 213 -11.17 -10.39 15.54
N SER A 214 -11.54 -11.63 15.17
CA SER A 214 -10.61 -12.59 14.55
C SER A 214 -11.14 -13.08 13.21
N THR A 215 -10.23 -13.47 12.31
CA THR A 215 -10.58 -14.12 11.04
C THR A 215 -9.68 -15.33 10.79
N ARG A 216 -10.16 -16.27 9.97
CA ARG A 216 -9.34 -17.41 9.52
C ARG A 216 -8.93 -17.20 8.08
N LEU A 217 -7.63 -17.38 7.81
CA LEU A 217 -7.10 -17.31 6.46
C LEU A 217 -7.73 -18.40 5.59
N PRO A 218 -8.34 -18.04 4.44
CA PRO A 218 -8.82 -19.03 3.49
C PRO A 218 -7.69 -19.95 3.05
N LEU A 219 -7.98 -21.24 2.84
CA LEU A 219 -7.05 -22.30 2.42
C LEU A 219 -6.00 -22.75 3.47
N ILE A 220 -5.52 -21.84 4.31
CA ILE A 220 -4.48 -22.15 5.32
C ILE A 220 -5.11 -22.55 6.66
N GLY A 221 -6.25 -21.93 7.02
CA GLY A 221 -6.97 -22.23 8.26
C GLY A 221 -6.38 -21.59 9.53
N THR A 222 -5.24 -20.90 9.42
CA THR A 222 -4.65 -20.13 10.53
C THR A 222 -5.62 -19.04 10.99
N GLN A 223 -5.87 -18.99 12.30
CA GLN A 223 -6.64 -17.93 12.94
C GLN A 223 -5.74 -16.73 13.20
N LEU A 224 -6.24 -15.54 12.86
CA LEU A 224 -5.57 -14.26 13.06
C LEU A 224 -6.44 -13.37 13.95
N GLN A 225 -5.85 -12.85 15.03
CA GLN A 225 -6.40 -11.73 15.78
C GLN A 225 -6.18 -10.45 14.97
N ILE A 226 -7.24 -9.76 14.56
CA ILE A 226 -7.13 -8.65 13.60
C ILE A 226 -7.60 -7.30 14.15
N GLY A 227 -8.00 -7.27 15.41
CA GLY A 227 -8.18 -6.06 16.20
C GLY A 227 -8.22 -6.41 17.68
N GLU A 228 -8.25 -5.41 18.53
CA GLU A 228 -8.18 -5.61 19.97
C GLU A 228 -9.56 -5.63 20.61
N ILE A 229 -9.68 -6.41 21.67
CA ILE A 229 -10.86 -6.43 22.54
C ILE A 229 -10.40 -5.76 23.83
N GLU A 230 -10.99 -4.60 24.17
CA GLU A 230 -10.88 -4.07 25.52
C GLU A 230 -11.43 -5.12 26.49
N ASN A 231 -10.55 -5.76 27.23
CA ASN A 231 -10.96 -6.51 28.42
C ASN A 231 -11.13 -5.46 29.53
N GLU A 232 -12.34 -5.31 30.07
CA GLU A 232 -12.65 -4.41 31.20
C GLU A 232 -11.87 -4.77 32.50
N ASP A 233 -10.98 -5.76 32.48
CA ASP A 233 -10.29 -6.33 33.65
C ASP A 233 -8.78 -6.05 33.73
N GLU A 234 -8.18 -5.32 32.79
CA GLU A 234 -6.79 -4.84 32.96
C GLU A 234 -6.77 -3.45 33.61
N PRO A 235 -6.27 -3.30 34.85
CA PRO A 235 -6.14 -1.99 35.46
C PRO A 235 -5.07 -1.20 34.68
N ASP A 236 -5.49 -0.03 34.22
CA ASP A 236 -4.67 1.02 33.61
C ASP A 236 -3.36 1.20 34.41
N GLN A 237 -2.28 0.61 33.91
CA GLN A 237 -0.92 0.95 34.34
C GLN A 237 -0.45 2.12 33.46
N THR A 238 -1.16 3.24 33.55
CA THR A 238 -0.58 4.52 33.19
C THR A 238 0.53 4.78 34.20
N GLU A 239 1.77 4.64 33.72
CA GLU A 239 2.97 5.02 34.46
C GLU A 239 2.82 6.46 34.96
N ASP A 240 2.67 6.59 36.27
CA ASP A 240 2.79 7.83 37.03
C ASP A 240 4.21 8.38 36.82
N HIS A 241 4.36 9.23 35.79
CA HIS A 241 5.52 10.12 35.68
C HIS A 241 5.44 11.14 36.82
N GLY A 242 5.99 10.75 37.97
CA GLY A 242 6.16 11.59 39.14
C GLY A 242 6.82 12.91 38.80
N TYR A 243 6.01 13.96 38.79
CA TYR A 243 6.46 15.34 38.84
C TYR A 243 6.97 15.59 40.26
N LYS A 244 8.30 15.56 40.43
CA LYS A 244 8.93 16.06 41.66
C LYS A 244 8.72 17.57 41.70
N ASP A 245 7.81 18.00 42.56
CA ASP A 245 7.70 19.40 42.97
C ASP A 245 8.60 19.56 44.19
N ASP A 246 9.75 20.20 43.97
CA ASP A 246 10.65 20.64 45.03
C ASP A 246 10.00 21.85 45.71
N HIS A 247 9.37 21.63 46.87
CA HIS A 247 8.96 22.71 47.76
C HIS A 247 9.86 22.73 49.01
N ASP A 248 10.68 23.77 49.06
CA ASP A 248 11.46 24.22 50.20
C ASP A 248 10.57 24.42 51.44
N GLU A 249 10.90 23.78 52.55
CA GLU A 249 10.35 24.13 53.86
C GLU A 249 11.51 24.40 54.83
N TYR A 250 11.81 25.69 54.98
CA TYR A 250 12.60 26.24 56.08
C TYR A 250 11.81 26.05 57.37
N HIS A 251 12.29 25.21 58.29
CA HIS A 251 11.81 25.24 59.67
C HIS A 251 12.68 26.20 60.49
N GLU A 252 12.04 27.27 60.94
CA GLU A 252 12.48 28.16 62.01
C GLU A 252 12.47 27.39 63.34
N ASP A 253 13.62 27.33 64.01
CA ASP A 253 13.72 26.93 65.40
C ASP A 253 13.32 28.13 66.28
N GLU A 254 12.10 28.14 66.82
CA GLU A 254 11.72 28.95 67.97
C GLU A 254 11.41 28.07 69.20
N GLU A 255 11.95 28.51 70.32
CA GLU A 255 11.98 27.95 71.67
C GLU A 255 10.58 27.75 72.32
N CYS A 256 10.42 26.74 73.19
CA CYS A 256 10.22 26.91 74.65
C CYS A 256 9.65 25.66 75.38
N ASP A 257 10.18 25.46 76.59
CA ASP A 257 9.60 24.94 77.84
C ASP A 257 9.16 23.46 77.98
N ASP A 258 9.93 22.69 78.75
CA ASP A 258 9.62 22.31 80.16
C ASP A 258 10.82 21.60 80.86
#